data_AF-A0AAP5YCM7-F1
#
_entry.id   AF-A0AAP5YCM7-F1
#
_cell.length_a   1.000
_cell.length_b   1.000
_cell.length_c   1.000
_cell.angle_alpha   90.00
_cell.angle_beta   90.00
_cell.angle_gamma   90.00
#
_symmetry.space_group_name_H-M   'P 1'
#
loop_
_entity.id
_entity.type
_entity.pdbx_description
1 polymer ?
#
loop_
_entity_poly.entity_id
_entity_poly.type
_entity_poly.pdbx_seq_one_letter_code
_entity_poly.pdbx_strand_id
1 'polypeptide(L)'
;RVYTHRDIDWVNFIKRLKETGMPLEEIQEYASLREIGSQTTADRQKLLEVHRDNLIEHIRQQNEHLKRLEEKINLYKSGKVR
;
A
#
# COMPACT_ATOMS: atom_id res chain seq x y z
N ARG A 1 -2.57 9.97 28.41
CA ARG A 1 -1.42 9.74 27.49
C ARG A 1 -1.27 11.01 26.66
N VAL A 2 -0.10 11.65 26.67
CA VAL A 2 0.19 12.82 25.83
C VAL A 2 0.78 12.28 24.54
N TYR A 3 0.10 12.45 23.42
CA TYR A 3 0.62 12.06 22.10
C TYR A 3 1.64 13.10 21.65
N THR A 4 2.84 12.64 21.32
CA THR A 4 3.86 13.49 20.71
C THR A 4 3.63 13.59 19.21
N HIS A 5 4.22 14.59 18.55
CA HIS A 5 4.19 14.68 17.08
C HIS A 5 4.71 13.39 16.40
N ARG A 6 5.71 12.73 17.00
CA ARG A 6 6.24 11.46 16.51
C ARG A 6 5.21 10.33 16.56
N ASP A 7 4.31 10.33 17.54
CA ASP A 7 3.23 9.35 17.63
C ASP A 7 2.17 9.57 16.55
N ILE A 8 1.88 10.84 16.23
CA ILE A 8 0.96 11.19 15.15
C ILE A 8 1.52 10.76 13.79
N ASP A 9 2.80 11.06 13.53
CA ASP A 9 3.47 10.64 12.29
C ASP A 9 3.51 9.13 12.15
N TRP A 10 3.74 8.42 13.25
CA TRP A 10 3.71 6.97 13.29
C TRP A 10 2.33 6.39 12.97
N VAL A 11 1.27 6.93 13.59
CA VAL A 11 -0.11 6.50 13.30
C VAL A 11 -0.49 6.75 11.84
N ASN A 12 -0.11 7.91 11.29
CA ASN A 12 -0.32 8.23 9.88
C ASN A 12 0.43 7.26 8.96
N PHE A 13 1.63 6.86 9.33
CA PHE A 13 2.40 5.87 8.59
C PHE A 13 1.72 4.50 8.59
N ILE A 14 1.30 3.98 9.75
CA ILE A 14 0.57 2.72 9.85
C ILE A 14 -0.74 2.75 9.06
N LYS A 15 -1.46 3.88 9.13
CA LYS A 15 -2.69 4.06 8.36
C LYS A 15 -2.45 3.90 6.85
N ARG A 16 -1.38 4.49 6.32
CA ARG A 16 -0.99 4.37 4.90
C ARG A 16 -0.62 2.93 4.52
N LEU A 17 0.13 2.22 5.36
CA LEU A 17 0.46 0.81 5.11
C LEU A 17 -0.80 -0.04 5.00
N LYS A 18 -1.76 0.16 5.91
CA LYS A 18 -3.05 -0.53 5.87
C LYS A 18 -3.88 -0.16 4.63
N GLU A 19 -3.95 1.12 4.29
CA GLU A 19 -4.71 1.60 3.11
C GLU A 19 -4.13 1.08 1.79
N THR A 20 -2.82 0.82 1.74
CA THR A 20 -2.14 0.24 0.58
C THR A 20 -2.16 -1.30 0.56
N GLY A 21 -2.91 -1.92 1.47
CA GLY A 21 -3.15 -3.36 1.46
C GLY A 21 -2.07 -4.21 2.14
N MET A 22 -1.16 -3.61 2.92
CA MET A 22 -0.20 -4.38 3.71
C MET A 22 -0.96 -5.26 4.73
N PRO A 23 -0.66 -6.57 4.82
CA PRO A 23 -1.25 -7.45 5.83
C PRO A 23 -1.00 -6.95 7.25
N LEU A 24 -1.98 -7.17 8.14
CA LEU A 24 -1.84 -6.77 9.54
C LEU A 24 -0.65 -7.45 10.23
N GLU A 25 -0.34 -8.68 9.83
CA GLU A 25 0.81 -9.45 10.33
C GLU A 25 2.14 -8.76 10.00
N GLU A 26 2.33 -8.29 8.76
CA GLU A 26 3.53 -7.54 8.35
C GLU A 26 3.62 -6.18 9.05
N ILE A 27 2.48 -5.51 9.27
CA ILE A 27 2.43 -4.26 10.05
C ILE A 27 2.86 -4.51 11.51
N GLN A 28 2.43 -5.61 12.11
CA GLN A 28 2.82 -6.01 13.46
C GLN A 28 4.30 -6.39 13.55
N GLU A 29 4.84 -7.07 12.54
CA GLU A 29 6.26 -7.38 12.42
C GLU A 29 7.08 -6.09 12.36
N TYR A 30 6.72 -5.16 11.47
CA TYR A 30 7.39 -3.87 11.36
C TYR A 30 7.35 -3.10 12.70
N ALA A 31 6.20 -3.08 13.37
CA ALA A 31 6.05 -2.43 14.67
C ALA A 31 6.98 -3.05 15.72
N SER A 32 7.05 -4.38 15.78
CA SER A 32 7.94 -5.12 16.69
C SER A 32 9.41 -4.81 16.42
N LEU A 33 9.81 -4.77 15.15
CA LEU A 33 11.17 -4.39 14.75
C LEU A 33 11.49 -2.95 15.15
N ARG A 34 10.54 -2.02 15.00
CA ARG A 34 10.71 -0.61 15.35
C ARG A 34 10.94 -0.42 16.86
N GLU A 35 10.26 -1.18 17.70
CA GLU A 35 10.43 -1.14 19.17
C GLU A 35 11.84 -1.61 19.59
N ILE A 36 12.44 -2.55 18.85
CA ILE A 36 13.83 -3.01 19.10
C ILE A 36 14.85 -1.90 18.80
N GLY A 37 14.55 -0.98 17.88
CA GLY A 37 15.35 0.21 17.61
C GLY A 37 16.25 0.12 16.37
N SER A 38 17.37 0.81 16.37
CA SER A 38 18.17 1.07 15.17
C SER A 38 18.81 -0.19 14.55
N GLN A 39 19.02 -1.24 15.33
CA GLN A 39 19.60 -2.51 14.86
C GLN A 39 18.74 -3.24 13.82
N THR A 40 17.43 -3.00 13.79
CA THR A 40 16.47 -3.63 12.85
C THR A 40 16.20 -2.79 11.61
N THR A 41 16.98 -1.73 11.37
CA THR A 41 16.72 -0.79 10.26
C THR A 41 16.76 -1.49 8.90
N ALA A 42 17.69 -2.45 8.70
CA ALA A 42 17.78 -3.23 7.48
C ALA A 42 16.53 -4.11 7.26
N ASP A 43 16.04 -4.78 8.30
CA ASP A 43 14.86 -5.63 8.22
C ASP A 43 13.59 -4.82 7.93
N ARG A 44 13.45 -3.67 8.59
CA ARG A 44 12.35 -2.73 8.34
C ARG A 44 12.38 -2.18 6.92
N GLN A 45 13.57 -1.85 6.40
CA GLN A 45 13.73 -1.42 5.02
C GLN A 45 13.29 -2.52 4.06
N LYS A 46 13.74 -3.76 4.28
CA LYS A 46 13.37 -4.91 3.44
C LYS A 46 11.85 -5.12 3.38
N LEU A 47 11.16 -5.07 4.52
CA LEU A 47 9.69 -5.17 4.56
C LEU A 47 9.01 -4.08 3.71
N LEU A 48 9.50 -2.85 3.78
CA LEU A 48 8.95 -1.75 2.99
C LEU A 48 9.26 -1.86 1.50
N GLU A 49 10.43 -2.37 1.12
CA GLU A 49 10.78 -2.63 -0.28
C GLU A 49 9.91 -3.72 -0.89
N VAL A 50 9.69 -4.82 -0.16
CA VAL A 50 8.77 -5.88 -0.59
C VAL A 50 7.35 -5.34 -0.77
N HIS A 51 6.85 -4.57 0.21
CA HIS A 51 5.53 -3.96 0.10
C HIS A 51 5.42 -2.96 -1.06
N ARG A 52 6.47 -2.16 -1.28
CA ARG A 52 6.53 -1.24 -2.43
C ARG A 52 6.40 -2.01 -3.75
N ASP A 53 7.12 -3.11 -3.90
CA ASP A 53 7.10 -3.89 -5.14
C ASP A 53 5.73 -4.55 -5.36
N ASN A 54 5.10 -5.05 -4.29
CA ASN A 54 3.72 -5.55 -4.32
C ASN A 54 2.72 -4.45 -4.70
N LEU A 55 2.88 -3.24 -4.16
CA LEU A 55 2.02 -2.10 -4.46
C LEU A 55 2.16 -1.65 -5.93
N ILE A 56 3.38 -1.65 -6.48
CA ILE A 56 3.63 -1.36 -7.90
C ILE A 56 2.88 -2.35 -8.78
N GLU A 57 2.96 -3.65 -8.48
CA GLU A 57 2.27 -4.68 -9.23
C GLU A 57 0.74 -4.54 -9.12
N HIS A 58 0.23 -4.23 -7.92
CA HIS A 58 -1.19 -3.97 -7.72
C HIS A 58 -1.68 -2.78 -8.57
N ILE A 59 -0.95 -1.66 -8.55
CA ILE A 59 -1.27 -0.48 -9.37
C ILE A 59 -1.27 -0.84 -10.86
N ARG A 60 -0.30 -1.64 -11.33
CA ARG A 60 -0.23 -2.10 -12.72
C ARG A 60 -1.50 -2.87 -13.12
N GLN A 61 -1.93 -3.82 -12.29
CA GLN A 61 -3.14 -4.61 -12.52
C GLN A 61 -4.41 -3.74 -12.51
N GLN A 62 -4.55 -2.83 -11.54
CA GLN A 62 -5.70 -1.93 -11.48
C GLN A 62 -5.78 -1.00 -12.70
N ASN A 63 -4.65 -0.50 -13.18
CA ASN A 63 -4.61 0.29 -14.41
C ASN A 63 -5.01 -0.51 -15.65
N GLU A 64 -4.62 -1.79 -15.73
CA GLU A 64 -5.08 -2.68 -16.80
C GLU A 64 -6.60 -2.90 -16.74
N HIS A 65 -7.15 -3.18 -15.56
CA HIS A 65 -8.59 -3.31 -15.36
C HIS A 65 -9.35 -2.04 -15.74
N LEU A 66 -8.85 -0.88 -15.32
CA LEU A 66 -9.42 0.43 -15.67
C LEU A 66 -9.46 0.62 -17.18
N LYS A 67 -8.35 0.33 -17.88
CA LYS A 67 -8.29 0.42 -19.35
C LYS A 67 -9.36 -0.45 -20.02
N ARG A 68 -9.55 -1.70 -19.57
CA ARG A 68 -10.58 -2.60 -20.13
C ARG A 68 -11.99 -2.07 -19.90
N LEU A 69 -12.25 -1.49 -18.74
CA LEU A 69 -13.54 -0.84 -18.45
C LEU A 69 -13.77 0.36 -19.37
N GLU A 70 -12.75 1.21 -19.56
CA GLU A 70 -12.83 2.35 -20.48
C GLU A 70 -13.07 1.92 -21.92
N GLU A 71 -12.38 0.88 -22.40
CA GLU A 71 -12.63 0.28 -23.72
C GLU A 71 -14.10 -0.14 -23.86
N LYS A 72 -14.64 -0.85 -22.85
CA LYS A 72 -16.03 -1.31 -22.87
C LYS A 72 -17.04 -0.16 -22.83
N ILE A 73 -16.79 0.86 -22.01
CA ILE A 73 -17.62 2.06 -21.92
C ILE A 73 -17.62 2.81 -23.27
N ASN A 74 -16.46 2.92 -23.93
CA ASN A 74 -16.35 3.58 -25.22
C ASN A 74 -17.07 2.81 -26.35
N LEU A 75 -17.06 1.47 -26.29
CA LEU A 75 -17.88 0.66 -27.18
C LEU A 75 -19.37 0.98 -27.05
N TYR A 76 -19.88 1.08 -25.81
CA TYR A 76 -21.28 1.47 -25.59
C TYR A 76 -21.57 2.89 -26.08
N LYS A 77 -20.69 3.86 -25.80
CA LYS A 77 -20.87 5.26 -26.24
C LYS A 77 -20.85 5.42 -27.75
N SER A 78 -20.06 4.61 -28.47
CA SER A 78 -19.92 4.70 -29.93
C SER A 78 -21.03 3.98 -30.70
N GLY A 79 -22.03 3.38 -30.02
CA GLY A 79 -23.11 2.64 -30.67
C GLY A 79 -22.64 1.38 -31.40
N LYS A 80 -21.40 0.94 -31.15
CA LYS A 80 -20.78 -0.26 -31.77
C LYS A 80 -21.14 -1.56 -31.08
N VAL A 81 -22.03 -1.50 -30.09
CA VAL A 81 -22.61 -2.68 -29.46
C VAL A 81 -23.94 -2.95 -30.15
N ARG A 82 -23.97 -4.03 -30.94
CA ARG A 82 -25.22 -4.68 -31.37
C ARG A 82 -25.78 -5.51 -30.23
#